data_AF-A0A8D7ZW14-F1
#
_entry.id   AF-A0A8D7ZW14-F1
#
_cell.length_a   1.000
_cell.length_b   1.000
_cell.length_c   1.000
_cell.angle_alpha   90.00
_cell.angle_beta   90.00
_cell.angle_gamma   90.00
#
_symmetry.space_group_name_H-M   'P 1'
#
loop_
_entity.id
_entity.type
_entity.pdbx_description
1 polymer ?
#
loop_
_entity_poly.entity_id
_entity_poly.type
_entity_poly.pdbx_seq_one_letter_code
_entity_poly.pdbx_strand_id
1 'polypeptide(L)'
;MSSPRKLTILYGSQSGTAQDLAEQIWRDSKLYHLRGSVAAMDEYDIGQLIEERFVVLVCSTYGQGEEPDNMKRFWRFLLRKSLPVDSLRGMWFGVLGLGDSRYP
;
A
#
# COMPACT_ATOMS: atom_id res chain seq x y z
N MET A 1 12.83 -5.60 25.93
CA MET A 1 13.15 -5.91 24.52
C MET A 1 12.13 -5.20 23.64
N SER A 2 12.57 -4.35 22.71
CA SER A 2 11.64 -3.71 21.75
C SER A 2 11.01 -4.79 20.89
N SER A 3 9.67 -4.84 20.82
CA SER A 3 8.99 -5.67 19.82
C SER A 3 9.51 -5.33 18.42
N PRO A 4 9.75 -6.33 17.55
CA PRO A 4 10.19 -6.08 16.19
C PRO A 4 9.17 -5.18 15.47
N ARG A 5 9.67 -4.15 14.79
CA ARG A 5 8.82 -3.18 14.08
C ARG A 5 8.10 -3.87 12.93
N LYS A 6 6.76 -3.73 12.87
CA LYS A 6 5.92 -4.24 11.80
C LYS A 6 5.91 -3.25 10.63
N LEU A 7 6.14 -3.72 9.40
CA LEU A 7 5.99 -2.98 8.15
C LEU A 7 4.98 -3.69 7.26
N THR A 8 3.85 -3.03 6.98
CA THR A 8 2.82 -3.54 6.07
C THR A 8 3.03 -2.92 4.70
N ILE A 9 3.09 -3.74 3.66
CA ILE A 9 3.28 -3.28 2.28
C ILE A 9 2.04 -3.67 1.48
N LEU A 10 1.36 -2.68 0.91
CA LEU A 10 0.17 -2.89 0.09
C LEU A 10 0.44 -2.45 -1.34
N TYR A 11 0.00 -3.23 -2.32
CA TYR A 11 0.21 -2.88 -3.72
C TYR A 11 -1.07 -2.86 -4.55
N GLY A 12 -1.12 -1.94 -5.51
CA GLY A 12 -2.05 -1.91 -6.63
C GLY A 12 -1.26 -2.04 -7.93
N SER A 13 -1.54 -3.07 -8.73
CA SER A 13 -0.74 -3.47 -9.90
C SER A 13 -1.63 -4.02 -11.00
N GLN A 14 -1.52 -3.47 -12.21
CA GLN A 14 -2.27 -4.00 -13.38
C GLN A 14 -1.52 -5.14 -14.08
N SER A 15 -0.21 -5.02 -14.26
CA SER A 15 0.63 -5.94 -15.05
C SER A 15 1.78 -6.57 -14.26
N GLY A 16 1.78 -6.47 -12.93
CA GLY A 16 2.77 -7.10 -12.06
C GLY A 16 3.91 -6.18 -11.58
N THR A 17 4.24 -5.10 -12.28
CA THR A 17 5.42 -4.27 -11.94
C THR A 17 5.39 -3.69 -10.52
N ALA A 18 4.23 -3.18 -10.06
CA ALA A 18 4.09 -2.68 -8.71
C ALA A 18 4.11 -3.79 -7.66
N GLN A 19 3.63 -5.00 -8.01
CA GLN A 19 3.70 -6.18 -7.16
C GLN A 19 5.16 -6.63 -6.97
N ASP A 20 5.92 -6.78 -8.06
CA ASP A 20 7.33 -7.21 -8.01
C ASP A 20 8.15 -6.25 -7.13
N LEU A 21 7.91 -4.95 -7.27
CA LEU A 21 8.57 -3.93 -6.46
C LEU A 21 8.15 -3.99 -4.98
N ALA A 22 6.87 -4.22 -4.69
CA ALA A 22 6.39 -4.41 -3.32
C ALA A 22 7.01 -5.66 -2.66
N GLU A 23 7.09 -6.77 -3.39
CA GLU A 23 7.73 -8.00 -2.95
C GLU A 23 9.24 -7.83 -2.76
N GLN A 24 9.90 -7.01 -3.59
CA GLN A 24 11.30 -6.63 -3.40
C GLN A 24 11.48 -5.83 -2.10
N ILE A 25 10.68 -4.78 -1.87
CA ILE A 25 10.73 -3.99 -0.63
C ILE A 25 10.52 -4.89 0.59
N TRP A 26 9.58 -5.84 0.51
CA TRP A 26 9.34 -6.79 1.60
C TRP A 26 10.56 -7.68 1.87
N ARG A 27 11.20 -8.22 0.83
CA ARG A 27 12.42 -9.02 0.97
C ARG A 27 13.56 -8.21 1.60
N ASP A 28 13.77 -6.99 1.13
CA ASP A 28 14.83 -6.10 1.62
C ASP A 28 14.58 -5.66 3.08
N SER A 29 13.31 -5.47 3.47
CA SER A 29 12.92 -5.10 4.84
C SER A 29 13.39 -6.12 5.89
N LYS A 30 13.55 -7.38 5.51
CA LYS A 30 14.02 -8.45 6.41
C LYS A 30 15.47 -8.24 6.84
N LEU A 31 16.29 -7.58 6.01
CA LEU A 31 17.67 -7.20 6.34
C LEU A 31 17.71 -6.19 7.50
N TYR A 32 16.64 -5.41 7.68
CA TYR A 32 16.47 -4.44 8.75
C TYR A 32 15.70 -5.01 9.96
N HIS A 33 15.52 -6.33 10.01
CA HIS A 33 14.76 -7.03 11.05
C HIS A 33 13.31 -6.55 11.21
N LEU A 34 12.73 -5.99 10.14
CA LEU A 34 11.31 -5.65 10.11
C LEU A 34 10.49 -6.93 9.88
N ARG A 35 9.35 -7.04 10.56
CA ARG A 35 8.38 -8.11 10.35
C ARG A 35 7.17 -7.55 9.61
N GLY A 36 6.38 -8.37 8.94
CA GLY A 36 5.15 -7.91 8.30
C GLY A 36 4.84 -8.67 7.01
N SER A 37 3.94 -8.10 6.23
CA SER A 37 3.33 -8.73 5.06
C SER A 37 3.37 -7.82 3.84
N VAL A 38 3.28 -8.46 2.67
CA VAL A 38 2.97 -7.83 1.40
C VAL A 38 1.66 -8.42 0.88
N ALA A 39 0.73 -7.58 0.42
CA ALA A 39 -0.56 -8.02 -0.09
C ALA A 39 -1.10 -7.06 -1.16
N ALA A 40 -1.94 -7.56 -2.07
CA ALA A 40 -2.72 -6.70 -2.94
C ALA A 40 -3.70 -5.86 -2.08
N MET A 41 -3.96 -4.62 -2.47
CA MET A 41 -4.81 -3.71 -1.70
C MET A 41 -6.23 -4.26 -1.50
N ASP A 42 -6.81 -4.89 -2.51
CA ASP A 42 -8.14 -5.51 -2.43
C ASP A 42 -8.12 -6.90 -1.78
N GLU A 43 -6.97 -7.45 -1.41
CA GLU A 43 -6.88 -8.67 -0.58
C GLU A 43 -6.67 -8.33 0.90
N TYR A 44 -6.30 -7.09 1.21
CA TYR A 44 -6.10 -6.61 2.57
C TYR A 44 -7.42 -6.23 3.25
N ASP A 45 -7.56 -6.62 4.51
CA ASP A 45 -8.67 -6.16 5.35
C ASP A 45 -8.45 -4.69 5.75
N ILE A 46 -9.07 -3.78 5.00
CA ILE A 46 -8.95 -2.34 5.23
C ILE A 46 -9.36 -1.88 6.63
N GLY A 47 -10.17 -2.67 7.35
CA GLY A 47 -10.51 -2.40 8.75
C GLY A 47 -9.29 -2.42 9.67
N GLN A 48 -8.26 -3.22 9.32
CA GLN A 48 -7.01 -3.33 10.08
C GLN A 48 -6.05 -2.16 9.83
N LEU A 49 -6.30 -1.33 8.81
CA LEU A 49 -5.40 -0.24 8.44
C LEU A 49 -5.21 0.78 9.57
N ILE A 50 -6.23 0.97 10.41
CA ILE A 50 -6.18 1.88 11.58
C ILE A 50 -5.21 1.40 12.67
N GLU A 51 -4.89 0.11 12.68
CA GLU A 51 -3.98 -0.51 13.64
C GLU A 51 -2.53 -0.52 13.13
N GLU A 52 -2.31 -0.18 11.85
CA GLU A 52 -1.00 -0.20 11.24
C GLU A 52 -0.18 1.05 11.61
N ARG A 53 1.08 0.82 12.00
CA ARG A 53 2.00 1.89 12.39
C ARG A 53 2.93 2.32 11.25
N PHE A 54 3.35 1.40 10.39
CA PHE A 54 4.23 1.68 9.26
C PHE A 54 3.70 0.98 8.01
N VAL A 55 3.31 1.77 7.01
CA VAL A 55 2.72 1.28 5.76
C VAL A 55 3.49 1.79 4.55
N VAL A 56 3.76 0.93 3.57
CA VAL A 56 4.23 1.34 2.24
C VAL A 56 3.18 0.97 1.23
N LEU A 57 2.74 1.96 0.45
CA LEU A 57 1.77 1.78 -0.63
C LEU A 57 2.53 1.81 -1.96
N VAL A 58 2.41 0.78 -2.78
CA VAL A 58 3.06 0.70 -4.10
C VAL A 58 1.97 0.63 -5.17
N CYS A 59 1.78 1.71 -5.93
CA CYS A 59 0.63 1.84 -6.84
C CYS A 59 1.09 2.13 -8.26
N SER A 60 0.68 1.32 -9.24
CA SER A 60 0.75 1.73 -10.63
C SER A 60 -0.49 2.57 -11.01
N THR A 61 -0.35 3.42 -12.03
CA THR A 61 -1.50 4.02 -12.74
C THR A 61 -1.75 3.28 -14.05
N TYR A 62 -3.00 3.18 -14.48
CA TYR A 62 -3.37 2.54 -15.75
C TYR A 62 -4.26 3.45 -16.61
N GLY A 63 -4.27 3.23 -17.93
CA GLY A 63 -5.16 3.94 -18.85
C GLY A 63 -5.04 5.46 -18.78
N GLN A 64 -6.12 6.13 -18.37
CA GLN A 64 -6.22 7.60 -18.27
C GLN A 64 -5.99 8.10 -16.83
N GLY A 65 -5.13 7.42 -16.07
CA GLY A 65 -4.91 7.70 -14.64
C GLY A 65 -5.87 6.93 -13.72
N GLU A 66 -6.43 5.82 -14.23
CA GLU A 66 -7.27 4.91 -13.46
C GLU A 66 -6.43 4.05 -12.50
N GLU A 67 -7.04 3.65 -11.39
CA GLU A 67 -6.46 2.71 -10.46
C GLU A 67 -6.49 1.26 -11.02
N PRO A 68 -5.45 0.45 -10.73
CA PRO A 68 -5.43 -0.97 -11.03
C PRO A 68 -6.62 -1.74 -10.45
N ASP A 69 -7.03 -2.80 -11.14
CA ASP A 69 -8.19 -3.62 -10.75
C ASP A 69 -8.09 -4.16 -9.32
N ASN A 70 -6.90 -4.54 -8.87
CA ASN A 70 -6.66 -5.10 -7.53
C ASN A 70 -6.52 -4.06 -6.41
N MET A 71 -6.87 -2.80 -6.65
CA MET A 71 -6.97 -1.76 -5.62
C MET A 71 -8.28 -0.95 -5.66
N LYS A 72 -9.22 -1.29 -6.54
CA LYS A 72 -10.46 -0.52 -6.76
C LYS A 72 -11.34 -0.44 -5.52
N ARG A 73 -11.43 -1.50 -4.72
CA ARG A 73 -12.26 -1.47 -3.49
C ARG A 73 -11.59 -0.65 -2.41
N PHE A 74 -10.28 -0.83 -2.23
CA PHE A 74 -9.47 -0.09 -1.29
C PHE A 74 -9.50 1.42 -1.58
N TRP A 75 -9.26 1.80 -2.84
CA TRP A 75 -9.30 3.19 -3.30
C TRP A 75 -10.63 3.86 -3.02
N ARG A 76 -11.75 3.24 -3.41
CA ARG A 76 -13.10 3.76 -3.17
C ARG A 76 -13.44 3.89 -1.69
N PHE A 77 -12.93 3.01 -0.83
CA PHE A 77 -13.15 3.11 0.61
C PHE A 77 -12.45 4.33 1.18
N LEU A 78 -11.17 4.57 0.83
CA LEU A 78 -10.41 5.72 1.32
C LEU A 78 -10.99 7.07 0.89
N LEU A 79 -11.70 7.12 -0.25
CA LEU A 79 -12.37 8.32 -0.73
C LEU A 79 -13.70 8.65 -0.05
N ARG A 80 -14.16 7.84 0.92
CA ARG A 80 -15.42 8.07 1.63
C ARG A 80 -15.33 9.32 2.52
N LYS A 81 -16.15 10.33 2.21
CA LYS A 81 -16.26 11.58 2.98
C LYS A 81 -16.71 11.41 4.44
N SER A 82 -17.30 10.27 4.77
CA SER A 82 -17.77 9.95 6.12
C SER A 82 -16.65 9.45 7.04
N LEU A 83 -15.45 9.21 6.53
CA LEU A 83 -14.32 8.79 7.36
C LEU A 83 -13.87 9.94 8.27
N PRO A 84 -13.66 9.68 9.57
CA PRO A 84 -13.03 10.65 10.45
C PRO A 84 -11.66 11.09 9.91
N VAL A 85 -11.38 12.40 10.00
CA VAL A 85 -10.12 13.00 9.49
C VAL A 85 -8.88 12.46 10.21
N ASP A 86 -9.05 11.88 11.39
CA ASP A 86 -8.02 11.34 12.26
C ASP A 86 -7.96 9.81 12.27
N SER A 87 -8.70 9.12 11.38
CA SER A 87 -8.74 7.65 11.32
C SER A 87 -7.37 6.97 11.25
N LEU A 88 -6.38 7.66 10.69
CA LEU A 88 -5.03 7.12 10.47
C LEU A 88 -3.94 7.91 11.24
N ARG A 89 -4.30 8.64 12.31
CA ARG A 89 -3.38 9.52 13.06
C ARG A 89 -2.13 8.82 13.60
N GLY A 90 -2.19 7.50 13.84
CA GLY A 90 -1.06 6.70 14.35
C GLY A 90 -0.16 6.11 13.26
N MET A 91 -0.52 6.26 11.99
CA MET A 91 0.13 5.61 10.86
C MET A 91 1.19 6.50 10.25
N TRP A 92 2.39 5.96 10.08
CA TRP A 92 3.42 6.49 9.20
C TRP A 92 3.34 5.77 7.87
N PHE A 93 3.30 6.49 6.76
CA PHE A 93 3.22 5.87 5.44
C PHE A 93 4.15 6.50 4.41
N GLY A 94 4.52 5.70 3.43
CA GLY A 94 5.17 6.14 2.20
C GLY A 94 4.40 5.62 0.98
N VAL A 95 4.42 6.38 -0.11
CA VAL A 95 3.78 5.99 -1.38
C VAL A 95 4.83 5.94 -2.47
N LEU A 96 4.85 4.85 -3.23
CA LEU A 96 5.65 4.68 -4.42
C LEU A 96 4.72 4.52 -5.63
N GLY A 97 4.65 5.58 -6.44
CA GLY A 97 3.87 5.61 -7.68
C GLY A 97 4.69 5.10 -8.86
N LEU A 98 4.11 4.20 -9.64
CA LEU A 98 4.67 3.72 -10.90
C LEU A 98 3.79 4.22 -12.06
N GLY A 99 4.39 4.96 -12.97
CA GLY A 99 3.71 5.48 -14.16
C GLY A 99 4.69 5.59 -15.32
N ASP A 100 4.20 6.09 -16.44
CA ASP A 100 5.00 6.38 -17.63
C ASP A 100 4.77 7.86 -17.98
N SER A 101 5.86 8.63 -18.10
CA SER A 101 5.82 10.07 -18.39
C SER A 101 5.27 10.41 -19.78
N ARG A 102 5.00 9.40 -20.61
CA ARG A 102 4.28 9.54 -21.88
C ARG A 102 2.78 9.74 -21.69
N TYR A 103 2.25 9.40 -20.52
CA TYR A 103 0.85 9.64 -20.18
C TYR A 103 0.70 11.04 -19.57
N PRO A 104 -0.38 11.75 -19.92
CA PRO A 104 -0.62 13.13 -19.48
C PRO A 104 -0.83 13.27 -17.96
#